data_AF-A0A4V1UVK0-F1
#
_entry.id   AF-A0A4V1UVK0-F1
#
_cell.length_a   1.000
_cell.length_b   1.000
_cell.length_c   1.000
_cell.angle_alpha   90.00
_cell.angle_beta   90.00
_cell.angle_gamma   90.00
#
_symmetry.space_group_name_H-M   'P 1'
#
loop_
_entity.id
_entity.type
_entity.pdbx_description
1 polymer ?
#
loop_
_entity_poly.entity_id
_entity_poly.type
_entity_poly.pdbx_seq_one_letter_code
_entity_poly.pdbx_strand_id
1 'polypeptide(L)'
;YQIKLRKIKEFLADGNKAKINLRFRGRETTHQEIGMAMLDRLVADTTDVAKVDFRSGLEGRFMTLVLSPDKKSAKKIEETAAAKPTNEAMESSFATAVATKAEKDAKKAEK
;
A
#
# COMPACT_ATOMS: atom_id res chain seq x y z
N TYR A 1 -9.53 -4.73 -6.13
CA TYR A 1 -8.81 -4.62 -4.85
C TYR A 1 -8.62 -3.16 -4.42
N GLN A 2 -7.91 -2.34 -5.21
CA GLN A 2 -7.50 -0.98 -4.83
C GLN A 2 -8.62 -0.02 -4.38
N ILE A 3 -9.81 -0.07 -5.01
CA ILE A 3 -10.94 0.78 -4.61
C ILE A 3 -11.38 0.51 -3.16
N LYS A 4 -11.42 -0.76 -2.74
CA LYS A 4 -11.81 -1.13 -1.37
C LYS A 4 -10.71 -0.73 -0.38
N LEU A 5 -9.45 -0.91 -0.76
CA LEU A 5 -8.30 -0.52 0.06
C LEU A 5 -8.29 0.98 0.35
N ARG A 6 -8.49 1.84 -0.67
CA ARG A 6 -8.58 3.30 -0.46
C ARG A 6 -9.69 3.66 0.53
N LYS A 7 -10.90 3.12 0.32
CA LYS A 7 -12.04 3.35 1.22
C LYS A 7 -11.79 2.87 2.65
N ILE A 8 -11.10 1.74 2.81
CA ILE A 8 -10.74 1.23 4.14
C ILE A 8 -9.75 2.19 4.82
N LYS A 9 -8.74 2.69 4.09
CA LYS A 9 -7.78 3.67 4.64
C LYS A 9 -8.46 4.98 5.02
N GLU A 10 -9.36 5.49 4.19
CA GLU A 10 -10.18 6.69 4.51
C GLU A 10 -11.02 6.46 5.77
N PHE A 11 -11.75 5.33 5.82
CA PHE A 11 -12.61 4.99 6.96
C PHE A 11 -11.84 4.81 8.27
N LEU A 12 -10.61 4.27 8.20
CA LEU A 12 -9.72 4.14 9.35
C LEU A 12 -9.10 5.49 9.75
N ALA A 13 -8.83 6.38 8.80
CA ALA A 13 -8.36 7.73 9.07
C ALA A 13 -9.41 8.55 9.85
N ASP A 14 -10.70 8.34 9.55
CA ASP A 14 -11.82 8.92 10.30
C ASP A 14 -11.97 8.35 11.73
N GLY A 15 -11.13 7.39 12.13
CA GLY A 15 -11.16 6.79 13.46
C GLY A 15 -12.22 5.70 13.64
N ASN A 16 -12.78 5.18 12.55
CA ASN A 16 -13.77 4.11 12.61
C ASN A 16 -13.13 2.71 12.53
N LYS A 17 -13.75 1.71 13.17
CA LYS A 17 -13.32 0.31 13.08
C LYS A 17 -13.90 -0.35 11.82
N ALA A 18 -13.06 -0.99 11.02
CA ALA A 18 -13.47 -1.66 9.79
C ALA A 18 -13.60 -3.18 10.00
N LYS A 19 -14.79 -3.74 9.73
CA LYS A 19 -15.01 -5.20 9.63
C LYS A 19 -15.06 -5.61 8.17
N ILE A 20 -14.06 -6.37 7.74
CA ILE A 20 -13.99 -6.94 6.39
C ILE A 20 -14.53 -8.37 6.45
N ASN A 21 -15.58 -8.66 5.68
CA ASN A 21 -16.09 -10.02 5.49
C ASN A 21 -15.78 -10.49 4.07
N LEU A 22 -14.99 -11.56 3.94
CA LEU A 22 -14.79 -12.27 2.69
C LEU A 22 -15.82 -13.41 2.63
N ARG A 23 -16.61 -13.44 1.56
CA ARG A 23 -17.59 -14.50 1.31
C ARG A 23 -17.02 -15.49 0.31
N PHE A 24 -16.97 -16.76 0.67
CA PHE A 24 -16.68 -17.84 -0.28
C PHE A 24 -17.94 -18.23 -1.07
N ARG A 25 -17.83 -18.43 -2.39
CA ARG A 25 -18.93 -18.88 -3.25
C ARG A 25 -18.67 -20.33 -3.71
N GLY A 26 -19.59 -21.23 -3.39
CA GLY A 26 -19.60 -22.59 -3.96
C GLY A 26 -18.37 -23.40 -3.53
N ARG A 27 -17.52 -23.78 -4.51
CA ARG A 27 -16.33 -24.63 -4.31
C ARG A 27 -15.11 -23.88 -3.78
N GLU A 28 -15.22 -22.58 -3.55
CA GLU A 28 -14.14 -21.76 -3.01
C GLU A 28 -13.90 -22.01 -1.51
N THR A 29 -14.86 -22.62 -0.78
CA THR A 29 -14.71 -22.96 0.65
C THR A 29 -13.53 -23.91 0.91
N THR A 30 -13.17 -24.74 -0.07
CA THR A 30 -12.00 -25.63 0.01
C THR A 30 -10.69 -24.85 -0.13
N HIS A 31 -10.70 -23.73 -0.86
CA HIS A 31 -9.52 -22.90 -1.11
C HIS A 31 -9.41 -21.76 -0.08
N GLN A 32 -9.32 -22.16 1.19
CA GLN A 32 -9.20 -21.23 2.32
C GLN A 32 -7.92 -20.40 2.23
N GLU A 33 -6.86 -21.00 1.69
CA GLU A 33 -5.54 -20.40 1.44
C GLU A 33 -5.62 -19.12 0.60
N ILE A 34 -6.50 -19.07 -0.40
CA ILE A 34 -6.68 -17.88 -1.25
C ILE A 34 -7.28 -16.74 -0.43
N GLY A 35 -8.25 -17.06 0.42
CA GLY A 35 -8.84 -16.07 1.32
C GLY A 35 -7.83 -15.57 2.34
N MET A 36 -7.01 -16.46 2.90
CA MET A 36 -5.98 -16.09 3.87
C MET A 36 -4.95 -15.17 3.22
N ALA A 37 -4.42 -15.55 2.06
CA ALA A 37 -3.45 -14.74 1.31
C ALA A 37 -4.00 -13.34 0.97
N MET A 38 -5.29 -13.24 0.62
CA MET A 38 -5.95 -11.94 0.40
C MET A 38 -6.01 -11.09 1.68
N LEU A 39 -6.32 -11.69 2.83
CA LEU A 39 -6.34 -10.97 4.10
C LEU A 39 -4.93 -10.57 4.54
N ASP A 40 -3.92 -11.44 4.37
CA ASP A 40 -2.53 -11.10 4.68
C ASP A 40 -2.03 -9.92 3.85
N ARG A 41 -2.36 -9.90 2.55
CA ARG A 41 -2.06 -8.74 1.69
C ARG A 41 -2.74 -7.47 2.19
N LEU A 42 -4.01 -7.58 2.61
CA LEU A 42 -4.79 -6.45 3.12
C LEU A 42 -4.19 -5.90 4.43
N VAL A 43 -3.72 -6.78 5.31
CA VAL A 43 -3.02 -6.40 6.54
C VAL A 43 -1.71 -5.69 6.21
N ALA A 44 -0.89 -6.25 5.32
CA ALA A 44 0.37 -5.65 4.91
C ALA A 44 0.17 -4.23 4.35
N ASP A 45 -0.81 -4.04 3.46
CA ASP A 45 -1.09 -2.73 2.86
C ASP A 45 -1.68 -1.70 3.85
N THR A 46 -2.22 -2.14 4.99
CA THR A 46 -2.91 -1.30 5.99
C THR A 46 -2.12 -1.18 7.31
N THR A 47 -0.94 -1.80 7.40
CA THR A 47 -0.08 -1.81 8.61
C THR A 47 0.31 -0.40 9.07
N ASP A 48 0.38 0.57 8.17
CA ASP A 48 0.72 1.96 8.48
C ASP A 48 -0.39 2.69 9.25
N VAL A 49 -1.67 2.36 9.04
CA VAL A 49 -2.82 3.11 9.56
C VAL A 49 -3.71 2.34 10.52
N ALA A 50 -3.57 1.02 10.61
CA ALA A 50 -4.42 0.19 11.46
C ALA A 50 -3.69 -0.98 12.13
N LYS A 51 -4.26 -1.39 13.25
CA LYS A 51 -3.91 -2.58 14.01
C LYS A 51 -4.95 -3.67 13.77
N VAL A 52 -4.48 -4.92 13.61
CA VAL A 52 -5.36 -6.09 13.58
C VAL A 52 -5.87 -6.37 14.98
N ASP A 53 -7.18 -6.34 15.16
CA ASP A 53 -7.86 -6.60 16.44
C ASP A 53 -8.28 -8.06 16.53
N PHE A 54 -8.95 -8.52 15.47
CA PHE A 54 -9.46 -9.88 15.38
C PHE A 54 -9.24 -10.43 13.98
N ARG A 55 -8.64 -11.62 13.91
CA ARG A 55 -8.58 -12.42 12.69
C ARG A 55 -9.39 -13.68 12.92
N SER A 56 -10.53 -13.78 12.25
CA SER A 56 -11.33 -14.99 12.28
C SER A 56 -10.74 -16.00 11.31
N GLY A 57 -10.77 -17.28 11.69
CA GLY A 57 -10.67 -18.37 10.73
C GLY A 57 -11.93 -18.46 9.87
N LEU A 58 -12.19 -19.66 9.37
CA LEU A 58 -13.39 -19.93 8.59
C LEU A 58 -14.62 -20.05 9.51
N GLU A 59 -15.52 -19.08 9.44
CA GLU A 59 -16.84 -19.15 10.10
C GLU A 59 -17.88 -19.47 9.04
N GLY A 60 -18.09 -20.77 8.81
CA GLY A 60 -18.98 -21.28 7.77
C GLY A 60 -18.51 -20.90 6.36
N ARG A 61 -19.14 -19.90 5.75
CA ARG A 61 -18.79 -19.41 4.40
C ARG A 61 -18.15 -18.02 4.41
N PHE A 62 -17.89 -17.48 5.58
CA PHE A 62 -17.30 -16.16 5.75
C PHE A 62 -15.94 -16.29 6.42
N MET A 63 -15.05 -15.39 6.05
CA MET A 63 -13.84 -15.13 6.79
C MET A 63 -13.75 -13.64 7.07
N THR A 64 -13.51 -13.31 8.33
CA THR A 64 -13.67 -11.98 8.86
C THR A 64 -12.34 -11.45 9.37
N LEU A 65 -12.02 -10.21 9.05
CA LEU A 65 -10.92 -9.45 9.61
C LEU A 65 -11.46 -8.16 10.21
N VAL A 66 -11.11 -7.86 11.45
CA VAL A 66 -11.44 -6.59 12.10
C VAL A 66 -10.17 -5.78 12.27
N LEU A 67 -10.19 -4.58 11.71
CA LEU A 67 -9.12 -3.59 11.79
C LEU A 67 -9.57 -2.43 12.69
N SER A 68 -8.71 -2.09 13.65
CA SER A 68 -8.87 -0.93 14.51
C SER A 68 -7.89 0.17 14.05
N PRO A 69 -8.33 1.44 13.99
CA PRO A 69 -7.47 2.53 13.55
C PRO A 69 -6.37 2.82 14.58
N ASP A 70 -5.14 3.05 14.11
CA ASP A 70 -4.06 3.51 14.99
C ASP A 70 -4.06 5.04 15.03
N LYS A 71 -4.49 5.60 16.17
CA LYS A 71 -4.64 7.05 16.37
C LYS A 71 -3.32 7.82 16.20
N LYS A 72 -2.16 7.15 16.23
CA LYS A 72 -0.87 7.81 15.99
C LYS A 72 -0.68 8.15 14.51
N SER A 73 -1.20 7.33 13.60
CA SER A 73 -1.04 7.50 12.15
C SER A 73 -2.01 8.52 11.57
N ALA A 74 -3.22 8.64 12.12
CA ALA A 74 -4.22 9.64 11.68
C ALA A 74 -3.74 11.09 11.85
N LYS A 75 -2.95 11.39 12.89
CA LYS A 75 -2.35 12.73 13.08
C LYS A 75 -1.24 13.06 12.08
N LYS A 76 -0.57 12.06 11.50
CA LYS A 76 0.56 12.28 10.57
C LYS A 76 0.10 12.72 9.18
N ILE A 77 -1.14 12.36 8.79
CA ILE A 77 -1.70 12.70 7.48
C ILE A 77 -2.06 14.19 7.40
N GLU A 78 -2.52 14.81 8.50
CA GLU A 78 -2.79 16.25 8.52
C GLU A 78 -1.52 17.11 8.47
N GLU A 79 -0.40 16.65 9.04
CA GLU A 79 0.85 17.42 9.05
C GLU A 79 1.64 17.32 7.73
N THR A 80 1.40 16.28 6.92
CA THR A 80 2.11 16.07 5.62
C THR A 80 1.32 16.62 4.42
N ALA A 81 0.02 16.91 4.56
CA ALA A 81 -0.82 17.44 3.47
C ALA A 81 -0.66 18.95 3.21
N ALA A 82 0.14 19.68 4.01
CA ALA A 82 0.40 21.11 3.82
C ALA A 82 1.58 21.42 2.86
N ALA A 83 2.28 20.42 2.31
CA ALA A 83 3.34 20.62 1.32
C ALA A 83 2.93 20.05 -0.05
N LYS A 84 2.40 20.93 -0.90
CA LYS A 84 2.13 20.67 -2.32
C LYS A 84 3.39 20.12 -3.02
N PRO A 85 3.35 18.98 -3.74
CA PRO A 85 4.32 18.73 -4.79
C PRO A 85 3.81 19.41 -6.06
N THR A 86 4.10 20.70 -6.22
CA THR A 86 4.20 21.29 -7.55
C THR A 86 5.63 21.02 -8.02
N ASN A 87 5.81 19.97 -8.82
CA ASN A 87 6.92 19.98 -9.78
C ASN A 87 6.52 19.21 -11.03
N GLU A 88 5.86 19.94 -11.92
CA GLU A 88 5.57 19.55 -13.30
C GLU A 88 6.12 20.64 -14.24
N ALA A 89 7.39 21.00 -14.04
CA ALA A 89 8.10 21.96 -14.88
C ALA A 89 9.59 21.57 -15.02
N MET A 90 9.88 20.41 -15.59
CA MET A 90 11.19 20.15 -16.20
C MET A 90 11.11 19.14 -17.36
N GLU A 91 10.23 19.39 -18.32
CA GLU A 91 10.34 18.89 -19.70
C GLU A 91 10.17 20.08 -20.65
N SER A 92 11.22 20.91 -20.84
CA SER A 92 11.42 21.75 -22.05
C SER A 92 12.72 22.58 -21.98
N SER A 93 13.86 22.00 -21.61
CA SER A 93 15.16 22.53 -22.06
C SER A 93 15.67 21.64 -23.17
N PHE A 94 15.09 21.94 -24.32
CA PHE A 94 15.39 21.48 -25.66
C PHE A 94 16.89 21.39 -25.95
N ALA A 95 17.26 20.31 -26.62
CA ALA A 95 18.37 20.15 -27.54
C ALA A 95 19.21 21.41 -27.85
N THR A 96 20.45 21.42 -27.36
CA THR A 96 21.64 21.91 -28.10
C THR A 96 22.88 21.31 -27.43
N ALA A 97 23.36 20.17 -27.95
CA ALA A 97 24.77 19.76 -27.99
C ALA A 97 24.87 18.30 -28.47
N VAL A 98 24.62 18.10 -29.76
CA VAL A 98 25.10 16.93 -30.49
C VAL A 98 26.61 17.08 -30.71
N ALA A 99 27.31 15.96 -30.54
CA ALA A 99 28.67 15.63 -31.02
C ALA A 99 29.88 15.94 -30.13
N THR A 100 30.58 14.85 -29.79
CA THR A 100 32.04 14.56 -29.87
C THR A 100 32.51 13.84 -28.58
N LYS A 101 32.73 12.52 -28.58
CA LYS A 101 33.82 11.69 -29.15
C LYS A 101 34.91 11.39 -28.11
N ALA A 102 35.20 10.09 -27.95
CA ALA A 102 36.40 9.46 -27.36
C ALA A 102 36.58 9.61 -25.84
N GLU A 103 37.32 8.78 -25.10
CA GLU A 103 37.88 7.43 -25.14
C GLU A 103 38.60 7.31 -23.77
N LYS A 104 38.64 6.11 -23.15
CA LYS A 104 39.55 5.69 -22.05
C LYS A 104 39.61 6.51 -20.74
N ASP A 105 39.37 5.84 -19.61
CA ASP A 105 40.50 5.27 -18.86
C ASP A 105 40.02 4.20 -17.86
N ALA A 106 40.60 3.01 -18.00
CA ALA A 106 40.48 1.90 -17.07
C ALA A 106 41.85 1.72 -16.42
N LYS A 107 41.97 2.03 -15.12
CA LYS A 107 42.90 1.40 -14.16
C LYS A 107 42.59 1.96 -12.77
N LYS A 108 41.77 1.26 -11.97
CA LYS A 108 42.20 0.22 -11.03
C LYS A 108 43.37 0.69 -10.16
N ALA A 109 42.99 1.29 -9.03
CA ALA A 109 43.83 1.48 -7.87
C ALA A 109 44.27 0.13 -7.28
N GLU A 110 45.46 0.18 -6.69
CA GLU A 110 46.03 -0.74 -5.70
C GLU A 110 46.55 -2.11 -6.19
N LYS A 111 47.75 -2.08 -6.78
CA LYS A 111 48.96 -2.60 -6.11
C LYS A 111 50.21 -1.94 -6.68
#